data_AF-A0A9E0VQ91-F1
#
_entry.id   AF-A0A9E0VQ91-F1
#
_cell.length_a   1.000
_cell.length_b   1.000
_cell.length_c   1.000
_cell.angle_alpha   90.00
_cell.angle_beta   90.00
_cell.angle_gamma   90.00
#
_symmetry.space_group_name_H-M   'P 1'
#
loop_
_entity.id
_entity.type
_entity.pdbx_description
1 polymer ?
#
loop_
_entity_poly.entity_id
_entity_poly.type
_entity_poly.pdbx_seq_one_letter_code
_entity_poly.pdbx_strand_id
1 'polypeptide(L)'
;MRIVLFCENKYAIDILYPLQKEAEDEGVNDILWYVHEKRIPDFPLKDSVNWTNSMQKVYDFFPDAVYVPGNIVPYYLRGVKIQIFHGYAAEKKDHWIIRRYFDTYFTQGPYFTRKFKQLSYKYKDFEVLETGWTRQDWISDHRSSFDIEKNELLQ
;
A
#
# COMPACT_ATOMS: atom_id res chain seq x y z
N MET A 1 9.45 -12.37 -7.32
CA MET A 1 8.47 -12.95 -6.36
C MET A 1 7.05 -12.78 -6.89
N ARG A 2 6.04 -13.46 -6.32
CA ARG A 2 4.63 -13.18 -6.62
C ARG A 2 4.03 -12.19 -5.64
N ILE A 3 3.65 -11.02 -6.13
CA ILE A 3 3.18 -9.89 -5.33
C ILE A 3 1.72 -9.61 -5.65
N VAL A 4 0.89 -9.51 -4.61
CA VAL A 4 -0.48 -9.00 -4.75
C VAL A 4 -0.57 -7.58 -4.22
N LEU A 5 -1.11 -6.69 -5.04
CA LEU A 5 -1.47 -5.33 -4.66
C LEU A 5 -2.99 -5.30 -4.39
N PHE A 6 -3.37 -5.29 -3.11
CA PHE A 6 -4.76 -5.51 -2.66
C PHE A 6 -5.53 -4.18 -2.59
N CYS A 7 -6.18 -3.80 -3.69
CA CYS A 7 -6.82 -2.51 -3.90
C CYS A 7 -8.32 -2.54 -3.62
N GLU A 8 -8.72 -2.22 -2.38
CA GLU A 8 -10.14 -2.19 -2.00
C GLU A 8 -10.84 -0.84 -2.22
N ASN A 9 -10.10 0.27 -2.35
CA ASN A 9 -10.67 1.61 -2.39
C ASN A 9 -9.94 2.48 -3.43
N LYS A 10 -10.63 3.45 -4.04
CA LYS A 10 -10.05 4.28 -5.12
C LYS A 10 -8.74 4.98 -4.74
N TYR A 11 -8.64 5.51 -3.52
CA TYR A 11 -7.41 6.16 -3.04
C TYR A 11 -6.21 5.21 -2.96
N ALA A 12 -6.44 3.90 -2.89
CA ALA A 12 -5.39 2.90 -2.74
C ALA A 12 -4.58 2.73 -4.05
N ILE A 13 -5.15 3.15 -5.18
CA ILE A 13 -4.48 3.12 -6.49
C ILE A 13 -3.19 3.94 -6.43
N ASP A 14 -3.27 5.21 -6.01
CA ASP A 14 -2.10 6.10 -5.89
C ASP A 14 -1.06 5.62 -4.87
N ILE A 15 -1.49 4.83 -3.87
CA ILE A 15 -0.60 4.29 -2.83
C ILE A 15 0.14 3.05 -3.34
N LEU A 16 -0.54 2.20 -4.13
CA LEU A 16 0.01 0.95 -4.63
C LEU A 16 0.80 1.12 -5.93
N TYR A 17 0.48 2.13 -6.74
CA TYR A 17 1.11 2.32 -8.05
C TYR A 17 2.63 2.52 -8.00
N PRO A 18 3.21 3.28 -7.05
CA PRO A 18 4.67 3.35 -6.91
C PRO A 18 5.31 1.97 -6.66
N LEU A 19 4.64 1.07 -5.92
CA LEU A 19 5.11 -0.29 -5.69
C LEU A 19 5.04 -1.16 -6.95
N GLN A 20 4.04 -0.95 -7.82
CA GLN A 20 4.00 -1.58 -9.13
C GLN A 20 5.23 -1.17 -9.95
N LYS A 21 5.53 0.13 -10.01
CA LYS A 21 6.65 0.67 -10.79
C LYS A 21 7.99 0.11 -10.31
N GLU A 22 8.24 0.15 -9.00
CA GLU A 22 9.48 -0.40 -8.43
C GLU A 22 9.61 -1.91 -8.72
N ALA A 23 8.54 -2.68 -8.55
CA ALA A 23 8.58 -4.13 -8.78
C ALA A 23 8.74 -4.50 -10.27
N GLU A 24 8.23 -3.68 -11.19
CA GLU A 24 8.50 -3.79 -12.63
C GLU A 24 9.97 -3.49 -12.97
N ASP A 25 10.52 -2.43 -12.38
CA ASP A 25 11.90 -1.99 -12.61
C ASP A 25 12.92 -3.04 -12.13
N GLU A 26 12.61 -3.79 -11.06
CA GLU A 26 13.39 -4.96 -10.63
C GLU A 26 13.35 -6.13 -11.65
N GLY A 27 12.31 -6.25 -12.47
CA GLY A 27 12.19 -7.21 -13.57
C GLY A 27 12.05 -8.70 -13.21
N VAL A 28 12.01 -9.05 -11.92
CA VAL A 28 11.94 -10.45 -11.43
C VAL A 28 10.63 -10.78 -10.70
N ASN A 29 9.69 -9.84 -10.69
CA ASN A 29 8.42 -9.95 -9.98
C ASN A 29 7.25 -10.21 -10.92
N ASP A 30 6.33 -11.05 -10.46
CA ASP A 30 5.02 -11.24 -11.05
C ASP A 30 4.00 -10.54 -10.14
N ILE A 31 3.25 -9.61 -10.69
CA ILE A 31 2.41 -8.69 -9.92
C ILE A 31 0.96 -8.86 -10.35
N LEU A 32 0.07 -8.98 -9.37
CA LEU A 32 -1.37 -9.07 -9.59
C LEU A 32 -2.10 -8.05 -8.72
N TRP A 33 -2.88 -7.18 -9.33
CA TRP A 33 -3.79 -6.31 -8.62
C TRP A 33 -5.10 -7.03 -8.32
N TYR A 34 -5.49 -7.08 -7.05
CA TYR A 34 -6.89 -7.30 -6.70
C TYR A 34 -7.61 -5.96 -6.66
N VAL A 35 -8.71 -5.81 -7.40
CA VAL A 35 -9.48 -4.58 -7.47
C VAL A 35 -10.92 -4.86 -7.04
N HIS A 36 -11.36 -4.21 -5.97
CA HIS A 36 -12.73 -4.38 -5.48
C HIS A 36 -13.74 -3.63 -6.36
N GLU A 37 -14.29 -4.34 -7.35
CA GLU A 37 -15.20 -3.84 -8.40
C GLU A 37 -16.30 -2.90 -7.88
N LYS A 38 -17.01 -3.26 -6.81
CA LYS A 38 -18.11 -2.42 -6.29
C LYS A 38 -17.67 -1.03 -5.83
N ARG A 39 -16.42 -0.89 -5.35
CA ARG A 39 -15.86 0.40 -4.91
C ARG A 39 -15.07 1.09 -6.01
N ILE A 40 -14.59 0.32 -7.00
CA ILE A 40 -13.76 0.78 -8.11
C ILE A 40 -14.34 0.22 -9.41
N PRO A 41 -15.52 0.71 -9.86
CA PRO A 41 -16.18 0.18 -11.05
C PRO A 41 -15.43 0.53 -12.35
N ASP A 42 -14.64 1.59 -12.32
CA ASP A 42 -13.73 1.95 -13.40
C ASP A 42 -12.31 2.04 -12.83
N PHE A 43 -11.50 1.02 -13.15
CA PHE A 43 -10.12 0.92 -12.72
C PHE A 43 -9.21 1.60 -13.77
N PRO A 44 -8.55 2.71 -13.44
CA PRO A 44 -7.81 3.52 -14.41
C PRO A 44 -6.57 2.83 -15.00
N LEU A 45 -6.04 1.79 -14.35
CA LEU A 45 -4.85 1.07 -14.81
C LEU A 45 -5.19 -0.25 -15.53
N LYS A 46 -6.46 -0.49 -15.87
CA LYS A 46 -6.95 -1.78 -16.40
C LYS A 46 -6.25 -2.26 -17.67
N ASP A 47 -5.71 -1.32 -18.46
CA ASP A 47 -5.04 -1.59 -19.73
C ASP A 47 -3.50 -1.60 -19.58
N SER A 48 -2.96 -1.25 -18.41
CA SER A 48 -1.52 -1.10 -18.18
C SER A 48 -0.95 -2.09 -17.16
N VAL A 49 -1.77 -2.71 -16.32
CA VAL A 49 -1.31 -3.67 -15.29
C VAL A 49 -2.11 -4.98 -15.34
N ASN A 50 -1.54 -6.05 -14.80
CA ASN A 50 -2.27 -7.30 -14.56
C ASN A 50 -3.19 -7.16 -13.35
N TRP A 51 -4.50 -7.38 -13.53
CA TRP A 51 -5.49 -7.19 -12.48
C TRP A 51 -6.66 -8.18 -12.53
N THR A 52 -7.36 -8.30 -11.40
CA THR A 52 -8.54 -9.16 -11.24
C THR A 52 -9.51 -8.58 -10.21
N ASN A 53 -10.80 -8.82 -10.40
CA ASN A 53 -11.84 -8.65 -9.38
C ASN A 53 -12.22 -9.98 -8.68
N SER A 54 -11.68 -11.11 -9.15
CA SER A 54 -11.92 -12.44 -8.60
C SER A 54 -10.94 -12.77 -7.49
N MET A 55 -11.47 -13.01 -6.29
CA MET A 55 -10.69 -13.48 -5.15
C MET A 55 -10.11 -14.88 -5.36
N GLN A 56 -10.79 -15.73 -6.15
CA GLN A 56 -10.29 -17.06 -6.51
C GLN A 56 -9.00 -16.94 -7.33
N LYS A 57 -8.95 -16.00 -8.29
CA LYS A 57 -7.71 -15.75 -9.05
C LYS A 57 -6.57 -15.27 -8.16
N VAL A 58 -6.84 -14.46 -7.14
CA VAL A 58 -5.83 -14.02 -6.16
C VAL A 58 -5.32 -15.21 -5.33
N TYR A 59 -6.21 -16.12 -4.95
CA TYR A 59 -5.84 -17.34 -4.23
C TYR A 59 -4.98 -18.26 -5.10
N ASP A 60 -5.40 -18.51 -6.35
CA ASP A 60 -4.70 -19.40 -7.30
C ASP A 60 -3.36 -18.81 -7.76
N PHE A 61 -3.23 -17.48 -7.76
CA PHE A 61 -1.96 -16.79 -7.99
C PHE A 61 -0.90 -17.17 -6.94
N PHE A 62 -1.34 -17.56 -5.74
CA PHE A 62 -0.51 -18.11 -4.66
C PHE A 62 0.65 -17.15 -4.29
N PRO A 63 0.31 -15.93 -3.81
CA PRO A 63 1.28 -14.87 -3.57
C PRO A 63 2.31 -15.21 -2.48
N ASP A 64 3.49 -14.60 -2.63
CA ASP A 64 4.54 -14.60 -1.62
C ASP A 64 4.42 -13.36 -0.71
N ALA A 65 3.90 -12.24 -1.23
CA ALA A 65 3.61 -11.03 -0.47
C ALA A 65 2.27 -10.39 -0.91
N VAL A 66 1.56 -9.78 0.04
CA VAL A 66 0.31 -9.06 -0.20
C VAL A 66 0.38 -7.69 0.45
N TYR A 67 0.42 -6.63 -0.36
CA TYR A 67 0.41 -5.24 0.10
C TYR A 67 -1.01 -4.72 0.21
N VAL A 68 -1.35 -4.20 1.38
CA VAL A 68 -2.73 -3.86 1.75
C VAL A 68 -2.76 -2.44 2.32
N PRO A 69 -3.28 -1.46 1.57
CA PRO A 69 -3.51 -0.12 2.10
C PRO A 69 -4.61 -0.10 3.15
N GLY A 70 -5.49 -1.11 3.17
CA GLY A 70 -6.64 -1.26 4.08
C GLY A 70 -6.31 -1.85 5.46
N ASN A 71 -7.37 -2.11 6.23
CA ASN A 71 -7.29 -2.65 7.60
C ASN A 71 -7.60 -4.14 7.69
N ILE A 72 -7.90 -4.78 6.57
CA ILE A 72 -8.40 -6.16 6.49
C ILE A 72 -7.81 -6.81 5.24
N VAL A 73 -7.45 -8.08 5.35
CA VAL A 73 -7.09 -8.93 4.22
C VAL A 73 -7.59 -10.34 4.49
N PRO A 74 -8.09 -11.10 3.48
CA PRO A 74 -8.60 -12.44 3.72
C PRO A 74 -7.51 -13.37 4.27
N TYR A 75 -7.79 -14.00 5.41
CA TYR A 75 -6.81 -14.83 6.15
C TYR A 75 -6.31 -16.05 5.36
N TYR A 76 -7.10 -16.54 4.41
CA TYR A 76 -6.78 -17.72 3.61
C TYR A 76 -5.83 -17.42 2.44
N LEU A 77 -5.55 -16.14 2.15
CA LEU A 77 -4.53 -15.81 1.16
C LEU A 77 -3.14 -16.16 1.72
N ARG A 78 -2.32 -16.81 0.90
CA ARG A 78 -0.92 -17.10 1.22
C ARG A 78 -0.10 -15.79 1.26
N GLY A 79 1.13 -15.88 1.75
CA GLY A 79 2.15 -14.84 1.62
C GLY A 79 2.23 -13.94 2.84
N VAL A 80 3.30 -13.16 2.93
CA VAL A 80 3.47 -12.15 3.98
C VAL A 80 2.43 -11.05 3.76
N LYS A 81 1.58 -10.81 4.75
CA LYS A 81 0.55 -9.77 4.73
C LYS A 81 1.15 -8.47 5.27
N ILE A 82 1.25 -7.48 4.40
CA ILE A 82 1.94 -6.21 4.66
C ILE A 82 0.90 -5.10 4.70
N GLN A 83 0.76 -4.45 5.86
CA GLN A 83 -0.03 -3.22 5.92
C GLN A 83 0.81 -2.03 5.49
N ILE A 84 0.33 -1.30 4.48
CA ILE A 84 0.75 0.06 4.14
C ILE A 84 -0.39 1.02 4.48
N PHE A 85 -0.09 2.30 4.72
CA PHE A 85 -1.06 3.20 5.33
C PHE A 85 -1.74 4.13 4.33
N HIS A 86 -2.99 4.47 4.65
CA HIS A 86 -3.80 5.44 3.91
C HIS A 86 -3.24 6.87 3.87
N GLY A 87 -2.47 7.27 4.89
CA GLY A 87 -1.96 8.63 5.05
C GLY A 87 -1.61 8.97 6.50
N TYR A 88 -1.40 10.26 6.79
CA TYR A 88 -0.90 10.76 8.09
C TYR A 88 -2.01 11.14 9.10
N ALA A 89 -3.13 10.40 9.13
CA ALA A 89 -4.26 10.72 10.02
C ALA A 89 -4.00 10.26 11.47
N ALA A 90 -3.15 10.99 12.20
CA ALA A 90 -2.75 10.69 13.58
C ALA A 90 -3.86 10.94 14.61
N GLU A 91 -4.87 11.74 14.27
CA GLU A 91 -5.98 12.14 15.12
C GLU A 91 -7.01 11.02 15.38
N LYS A 92 -7.06 10.01 14.50
CA LYS A 92 -8.01 8.91 14.60
C LYS A 92 -7.53 7.87 15.61
N LYS A 93 -8.29 7.70 16.70
CA LYS A 93 -7.99 6.75 17.77
C LYS A 93 -7.88 5.30 17.29
N ASP A 94 -8.62 4.95 16.25
CA ASP A 94 -8.75 3.57 15.76
C ASP A 94 -7.51 3.07 15.00
N HIS A 95 -6.58 3.96 14.64
CA HIS A 95 -5.36 3.63 13.90
C HIS A 95 -4.41 2.71 14.66
N TRP A 96 -4.58 2.59 15.98
CA TRP A 96 -3.72 1.78 16.85
C TRP A 96 -4.27 0.38 17.13
N ILE A 97 -5.43 0.03 16.56
CA ILE A 97 -6.07 -1.26 16.78
C ILE A 97 -5.37 -2.34 15.94
N ILE A 98 -4.70 -3.27 16.62
CA ILE A 98 -4.09 -4.45 15.98
C ILE A 98 -5.17 -5.53 15.77
N ARG A 99 -5.54 -5.74 14.50
CA ARG A 99 -6.59 -6.69 14.09
C ARG A 99 -6.08 -8.10 13.77
N ARG A 100 -4.75 -8.32 13.83
CA ARG A 100 -4.08 -9.61 13.56
C ARG A 100 -4.29 -10.16 12.15
N TYR A 101 -4.39 -9.26 11.16
CA TYR A 101 -4.42 -9.62 9.74
C TYR A 101 -3.06 -9.53 9.05
N PHE A 102 -2.07 -8.89 9.69
CA PHE A 102 -0.82 -8.50 9.07
C PHE A 102 0.37 -9.06 9.82
N ASP A 103 1.34 -9.56 9.07
CA ASP A 103 2.61 -10.07 9.59
C ASP A 103 3.62 -8.92 9.78
N THR A 104 3.48 -7.83 9.00
CA THR A 104 4.33 -6.66 9.13
C THR A 104 3.62 -5.37 8.75
N TYR A 105 4.04 -4.27 9.38
CA TYR A 105 3.50 -2.93 9.22
C TYR A 105 4.58 -2.00 8.65
N PHE A 106 4.36 -1.50 7.45
CA PHE A 106 5.26 -0.57 6.75
C PHE A 106 4.75 0.85 6.96
N THR A 107 5.32 1.48 7.97
CA THR A 107 4.88 2.76 8.52
C THR A 107 5.44 3.95 7.74
N GLN A 108 4.59 4.97 7.61
CA GLN A 108 4.80 6.16 6.77
C GLN A 108 5.73 7.22 7.36
N GLY A 109 6.20 7.03 8.59
CA GLY A 109 7.13 7.97 9.23
C GLY A 109 7.24 7.79 10.74
N PRO A 110 8.20 8.47 11.37
CA PRO A 110 8.73 8.13 12.70
C PRO A 110 7.70 8.28 13.82
N TYR A 111 6.70 9.13 13.65
CA TYR A 111 5.59 9.24 14.59
C TYR A 111 4.80 7.93 14.70
N PHE A 112 4.43 7.33 13.56
CA PHE A 112 3.68 6.07 13.51
C PHE A 112 4.60 4.89 13.86
N THR A 113 5.82 4.86 13.31
CA THR A 113 6.81 3.80 13.57
C THR A 113 7.01 3.56 15.06
N ARG A 114 7.21 4.63 15.85
CA ARG A 114 7.45 4.51 17.30
C ARG A 114 6.28 3.82 18.01
N LYS A 115 5.05 4.18 17.65
CA LYS A 115 3.84 3.59 18.26
C LYS A 115 3.64 2.14 17.83
N PHE A 116 3.80 1.83 16.55
CA PHE A 116 3.71 0.44 16.06
C PHE A 116 4.80 -0.45 16.66
N LYS A 117 6.04 0.04 16.83
CA LYS A 117 7.10 -0.71 17.53
C LYS A 117 6.73 -0.99 18.99
N GLN A 118 6.12 -0.04 19.70
CA GLN A 118 5.62 -0.31 21.06
C GLN A 118 4.56 -1.42 21.06
N LEU A 119 3.68 -1.44 20.07
CA LEU A 119 2.68 -2.49 19.91
C LEU A 119 3.31 -3.83 19.51
N SER A 120 4.32 -3.85 18.65
CA SER A 120 5.00 -5.10 18.26
C SER A 120 5.74 -5.73 19.44
N TYR A 121 6.38 -4.94 20.31
CA TYR A 121 6.99 -5.47 21.54
C TYR A 121 5.95 -6.06 22.51
N LYS A 122 4.73 -5.51 22.52
CA LYS A 122 3.62 -6.01 23.34
C LYS A 122 3.04 -7.32 22.80
N TYR A 123 2.73 -7.38 21.51
CA TYR A 123 2.00 -8.51 20.93
C TYR A 123 2.89 -9.63 20.38
N LYS A 124 4.12 -9.29 19.93
CA LYS A 124 5.17 -10.22 19.49
C LYS A 124 4.80 -11.14 18.32
N ASP A 125 3.81 -10.74 17.52
CA ASP A 125 3.27 -11.50 16.40
C ASP A 125 3.36 -10.74 15.05
N PHE A 126 3.95 -9.55 15.03
CA PHE A 126 4.20 -8.79 13.80
C PHE A 126 5.48 -7.95 13.87
N GLU A 127 6.01 -7.62 12.70
CA GLU A 127 7.16 -6.72 12.54
C GLU A 127 6.76 -5.30 12.11
N VAL A 128 7.69 -4.35 12.28
CA VAL A 128 7.45 -2.94 11.93
C VAL A 128 8.68 -2.38 11.24
N LEU A 129 8.49 -1.87 10.02
CA LEU A 129 9.50 -1.18 9.23
C LEU A 129 9.02 0.25 8.94
N GLU A 130 9.94 1.21 8.97
CA GLU A 130 9.66 2.58 8.51
C GLU A 130 10.11 2.68 7.06
N THR A 131 9.18 2.95 6.15
CA THR A 131 9.43 2.98 4.70
C THR A 131 9.09 4.33 4.07
N GLY A 132 8.45 5.23 4.81
CA GLY A 132 7.82 6.40 4.23
C GLY A 132 6.47 6.07 3.59
N TRP A 133 5.83 7.09 2.99
CA TRP A 133 4.54 6.93 2.31
C TRP A 133 4.76 6.95 0.81
N THR A 134 4.42 5.85 0.14
CA THR A 134 4.59 5.69 -1.32
C THR A 134 3.97 6.82 -2.15
N ARG A 135 2.87 7.43 -1.67
CA ARG A 135 2.27 8.57 -2.36
C ARG A 135 3.17 9.82 -2.40
N GLN A 136 4.16 9.92 -1.52
CA GLN A 136 5.14 11.01 -1.53
C GLN A 136 6.28 10.78 -2.52
N ASP A 137 6.45 9.58 -3.06
CA ASP A 137 7.56 9.26 -3.96
C ASP A 137 7.56 10.22 -5.15
N TRP A 138 6.37 10.45 -5.74
CA TRP A 138 6.19 11.44 -6.82
C TRP A 138 6.63 12.85 -6.41
N ILE A 139 6.32 13.30 -5.20
CA ILE A 139 6.69 14.64 -4.70
C ILE A 139 8.21 14.79 -4.64
N SER A 140 8.92 13.72 -4.28
CA SER A 140 10.38 13.75 -4.21
C SER A 140 11.01 14.02 -5.57
N ASP A 141 10.45 13.43 -6.63
CA ASP A 141 10.95 13.58 -8.00
C ASP A 141 10.48 14.87 -8.69
N HIS A 142 9.40 15.50 -8.18
CA HIS A 142 8.73 16.64 -8.80
C HIS A 142 8.79 17.93 -7.96
N ARG A 143 9.80 18.07 -7.09
CA ARG A 143 9.92 19.20 -6.14
C ARG A 143 9.86 20.59 -6.80
N SER A 144 10.37 20.70 -8.02
CA SER A 144 10.47 21.96 -8.77
C SER A 144 9.52 22.05 -9.95
N SER A 145 8.64 21.07 -10.15
CA SER A 145 7.75 21.01 -11.32
C SER A 145 6.78 22.19 -11.43
N PHE A 146 6.54 22.89 -10.31
CA PHE A 146 5.63 24.03 -10.25
C PHE A 146 6.33 25.35 -9.88
N ASP A 147 7.67 25.43 -9.96
CA ASP A 147 8.40 26.64 -9.56
C ASP A 147 8.02 27.86 -10.43
N ILE A 148 7.75 27.66 -11.72
CA ILE A 148 7.30 28.73 -12.63
C ILE A 148 5.92 29.24 -12.21
N GLU A 149 4.93 28.35 -12.11
CA GLU A 149 3.56 28.69 -11.70
C GLU A 149 3.53 29.37 -10.33
N LYS A 150 4.32 28.85 -9.37
CA LYS A 150 4.49 29.46 -8.06
C LYS A 150 5.00 30.89 -8.16
N ASN A 151 6.01 31.15 -8.99
CA ASN A 151 6.56 32.50 -9.15
C ASN A 151 5.58 33.45 -9.82
N GLU A 152 4.78 32.97 -10.78
CA GLU A 152 3.73 33.77 -11.44
C GLU A 152 2.58 34.13 -10.50
N LEU A 153 2.16 33.20 -9.62
CA LEU A 153 1.07 33.42 -8.66
C LEU A 153 1.45 34.31 -7.46
N LEU A 154 2.74 34.48 -7.18
CA LEU A 154 3.25 35.27 -6.05
C LEU A 154 3.69 36.69 -6.43
N GLN A 155 3.55 37.09 -7.70
CA GLN A 155 3.71 38.48 -8.17
C GLN A 155 2.42 39.27 -7.95
#